data_AF-A0A2K3KWZ2-F1
#
_entry.id   AF-A0A2K3KWZ2-F1
#
_cell.length_a   1.000
_cell.length_b   1.000
_cell.length_c   1.000
_cell.angle_alpha   90.00
_cell.angle_beta   90.00
_cell.angle_gamma   90.00
#
_symmetry.space_group_name_H-M   'P 1'
#
loop_
_entity.id
_entity.type
_entity.pdbx_description
1 polymer ?
#
loop_
_entity_poly.entity_id
_entity_poly.type
_entity_poly.pdbx_seq_one_letter_code
_entity_poly.pdbx_strand_id
1 'polypeptide(L)' 'DTENNLRDNTPEIFDHRDAIIASVPSYEEPYIKVPKVLNVD' A
#
# COMPACT_ATOMS: atom_id res chain seq x y z
N ASP A 1 29.17 4.64 13.26
CA ASP A 1 28.90 3.39 12.53
C ASP A 1 27.53 3.39 11.84
N THR A 2 27.31 4.32 10.92
CA THR A 2 26.06 4.42 10.12
C THR A 2 26.39 4.60 8.63
N GLU A 3 27.48 3.98 8.18
CA GLU A 3 28.12 4.26 6.87
C GLU A 3 27.58 3.38 5.72
N ASN A 4 26.52 2.58 5.90
CA ASN A 4 25.83 1.93 4.77
C ASN A 4 24.47 1.32 5.18
N ASN A 5 23.42 2.15 5.26
CA ASN A 5 22.04 1.71 5.52
C ASN A 5 21.25 1.50 4.20
N LEU A 6 21.88 0.94 3.17
CA LEU A 6 21.22 0.63 1.90
C LEU A 6 20.50 -0.73 2.01
N ARG A 7 19.27 -0.81 1.50
CA ARG A 7 18.52 -2.07 1.38
C ARG A 7 18.96 -2.82 0.12
N ASP A 8 19.04 -4.14 0.21
CA ASP A 8 19.32 -5.01 -0.94
C ASP A 8 18.21 -4.90 -2.02
N ASN A 9 18.61 -5.03 -3.28
CA ASN A 9 17.68 -5.05 -4.42
C ASN A 9 17.13 -6.47 -4.65
N THR A 10 16.58 -7.08 -3.62
CA THR A 10 15.99 -8.41 -3.65
C THR A 10 14.48 -8.31 -3.37
N PRO A 11 13.65 -9.16 -4.01
CA PRO A 11 12.23 -9.22 -3.73
C PRO A 11 11.99 -9.87 -2.36
N GLU A 12 11.00 -9.35 -1.64
CA GLU A 12 10.56 -9.88 -0.34
C GLU A 12 9.07 -10.20 -0.43
N ILE A 13 8.67 -11.38 0.07
CA ILE A 13 7.27 -11.80 0.09
C ILE A 13 6.57 -11.08 1.25
N PHE A 14 5.36 -10.58 1.00
CA PHE A 14 4.52 -9.98 2.02
C PHE A 14 3.37 -10.91 2.39
N ASP A 15 3.42 -11.51 3.58
CA ASP A 15 2.50 -12.58 4.00
C ASP A 15 1.15 -12.08 4.55
N HIS A 16 1.07 -10.81 4.98
CA HIS A 16 -0.10 -10.30 5.73
C HIS A 16 -1.03 -9.45 4.87
N ARG A 17 -1.30 -9.88 3.63
CA ARG A 17 -2.20 -9.15 2.70
C ARG A 17 -3.58 -8.92 3.30
N ASP A 18 -4.14 -9.90 3.99
CA ASP A 18 -5.47 -9.83 4.60
C ASP A 18 -5.56 -8.77 5.71
N ALA A 19 -4.47 -8.61 6.48
CA ALA A 19 -4.40 -7.58 7.51
C ALA A 19 -4.44 -6.16 6.91
N ILE A 20 -3.78 -5.96 5.76
CA ILE A 20 -3.88 -4.69 5.02
C ILE A 20 -5.30 -4.48 4.55
N ILE A 21 -5.92 -5.46 3.88
CA ILE A 21 -7.28 -5.33 3.35
C ILE A 21 -8.29 -5.01 4.44
N ALA A 22 -8.22 -5.72 5.57
CA ALA A 22 -9.08 -5.48 6.73
C ALA A 22 -8.89 -4.07 7.33
N SER A 23 -7.71 -3.46 7.15
CA SER A 23 -7.44 -2.10 7.61
C SER A 23 -7.92 -1.01 6.65
N VAL A 24 -8.24 -1.35 5.39
CA VAL A 24 -8.68 -0.39 4.37
C VAL A 24 -10.16 -0.02 4.60
N PRO A 25 -10.50 1.26 4.82
CA PRO A 25 -11.88 1.67 5.10
C PRO A 25 -12.86 1.46 3.93
N SER A 26 -12.36 1.41 2.69
CA SER A 26 -13.16 1.24 1.49
C SER A 26 -12.42 0.40 0.46
N TYR A 27 -12.71 -0.90 0.48
CA TYR A 27 -12.11 -1.88 -0.41
C TYR A 27 -13.20 -2.56 -1.25
N GLU A 28 -12.96 -2.67 -2.55
CA GLU A 28 -13.74 -3.50 -3.47
C GLU A 28 -12.75 -4.33 -4.26
N GLU A 29 -12.66 -5.63 -3.98
CA GLU A 29 -11.64 -6.51 -4.55
C GLU A 29 -11.55 -6.38 -6.09
N PRO A 30 -10.37 -6.09 -6.67
CA PRO A 30 -9.04 -5.97 -6.04
C PRO A 30 -8.58 -4.54 -5.66
N TYR A 31 -9.46 -3.54 -5.73
CA TYR A 31 -9.17 -2.11 -5.66
C TYR A 31 -9.55 -1.43 -4.35
N ILE A 32 -8.78 -0.40 -3.98
CA ILE A 32 -9.19 0.56 -2.94
C ILE A 32 -10.07 1.62 -3.61
N LYS A 33 -11.26 1.86 -3.05
CA LYS A 33 -12.14 2.92 -3.52
C LYS A 33 -11.71 4.26 -2.96
N VAL A 34 -11.61 5.24 -3.83
CA VAL A 34 -11.32 6.63 -3.46
C VAL A 34 -12.44 7.56 -3.93
N PRO A 35 -12.70 8.68 -3.24
CA PRO A 35 -13.61 9.69 -3.75
C PRO A 35 -13.15 10.22 -5.11
N LYS A 36 -14.10 10.34 -6.05
CA LYS A 36 -13.82 10.99 -7.33
C LYS A 36 -13.63 12.48 -7.09
N VAL A 37 -12.46 13.01 -7.44
CA VAL A 37 -12.27 14.46 -7.49
C VAL A 37 -13.14 15.00 -8.62
N LEU A 38 -14.09 15.87 -8.28
CA LEU A 38 -14.86 16.64 -9.24
C LEU A 38 -14.19 18.01 -9.34
N ASN A 39 -13.77 18.40 -10.54
CA ASN A 39 -13.41 19.79 -10.78
C ASN A 39 -14.72 20.60 -10.71
N VAL A 40 -14.85 21.40 -9.67
CA VAL A 40 -15.79 22.50 -9.64
C VAL A 40 -15.06 23.70 -10.23
N ASP A 41 -15.45 24.07 -11.45
CA ASP A 41 -15.07 25.36 -12.05
C ASP A 41 -15.72 26.51 -11.27
#